data_AF-A0A962VIQ5-F1
#
_entry.id   AF-A0A962VIQ5-F1
#
_cell.length_a   1.000
_cell.length_b   1.000
_cell.length_c   1.000
_cell.angle_alpha   90.00
_cell.angle_beta   90.00
_cell.angle_gamma   90.00
#
_symmetry.space_group_name_H-M   'P 1'
#
loop_
_entity.id
_entity.type
_entity.pdbx_description
1 polymer ?
#
loop_
_entity_poly.entity_id
_entity_poly.type
_entity_poly.pdbx_seq_one_letter_code
_entity_poly.pdbx_strand_id
1 'polypeptide(L)'
;MQDILKRYGTLIAWIGLFITFSVIADNFIDPYNLLSILKHVSFLTIIALGFTLALAAGELDLSIAHVASLASVCTASLLFGGYPVILAIAAGLISGLGIGIINGLIVTRLRIPSLIAT
;
A
#
# COMPACT_ATOMS: atom_id res chain seq x y z
N MET A 1 12.43 -19.70 -24.85
CA MET A 1 11.72 -20.08 -23.60
C MET A 1 12.26 -19.35 -22.38
N GLN A 2 13.59 -19.28 -22.18
CA GLN A 2 14.19 -18.53 -21.07
C GLN A 2 13.83 -17.03 -21.06
N ASP A 3 13.73 -16.37 -22.22
CA ASP A 3 13.38 -14.94 -22.28
C ASP A 3 11.93 -14.66 -21.89
N ILE A 4 11.01 -15.57 -22.22
CA ILE A 4 9.59 -15.46 -21.84
C ILE A 4 9.45 -15.60 -20.32
N LEU A 5 10.12 -16.59 -19.72
CA LEU A 5 10.11 -16.77 -18.26
C LEU A 5 10.75 -15.59 -17.52
N LYS A 6 11.85 -15.03 -18.03
CA LYS A 6 12.49 -13.86 -17.41
C LYS A 6 11.62 -12.60 -17.49
N ARG A 7 10.87 -12.41 -18.58
CA ARG A 7 10.06 -11.21 -18.82
C ARG A 7 8.65 -11.28 -18.22
N TYR A 8 8.03 -12.46 -18.23
CA TYR A 8 6.63 -12.66 -17.82
C TYR A 8 6.49 -13.61 -16.63
N GLY A 9 7.59 -14.01 -15.99
CA GLY A 9 7.58 -14.98 -14.89
C GLY A 9 6.60 -14.64 -13.77
N THR A 10 6.53 -13.36 -13.37
CA THR A 10 5.59 -12.90 -12.34
C THR A 10 4.13 -13.06 -12.76
N LEU A 11 3.80 -12.72 -14.01
CA LEU A 11 2.44 -12.87 -14.54
C LEU A 11 2.06 -14.36 -14.65
N ILE A 12 2.98 -15.18 -15.16
CA ILE A 12 2.79 -16.63 -15.30
C ILE A 12 2.59 -17.27 -13.92
N ALA A 13 3.40 -16.89 -12.93
CA ALA A 13 3.27 -17.36 -11.56
C ALA A 13 1.94 -16.94 -10.93
N TRP A 14 1.50 -15.69 -11.15
CA TRP A 14 0.21 -15.21 -10.66
C TRP A 14 -0.96 -16.01 -11.27
N ILE A 15 -0.97 -16.22 -12.59
CA ILE A 15 -2.00 -17.03 -13.28
C ILE A 15 -2.00 -18.46 -12.74
N GLY A 16 -0.82 -19.08 -12.62
CA GLY A 16 -0.68 -20.43 -12.09
C GLY A 16 -1.19 -20.56 -10.66
N LEU A 17 -0.86 -19.60 -9.79
CA LEU A 17 -1.33 -19.57 -8.41
C LEU A 17 -2.86 -19.38 -8.34
N PHE A 18 -3.41 -18.49 -9.16
CA PHE A 18 -4.84 -18.25 -9.24
C PHE A 18 -5.62 -19.51 -9.66
N ILE A 19 -5.18 -20.19 -10.71
CA ILE A 19 -5.79 -21.45 -11.17
C ILE A 19 -5.67 -22.52 -10.09
N THR A 20 -4.52 -22.62 -9.43
CA THR A 20 -4.28 -23.64 -8.40
C THR A 20 -5.25 -23.46 -7.22
N PHE A 21 -5.36 -22.24 -6.68
CA PHE A 21 -6.31 -21.98 -5.59
C PHE A 21 -7.77 -22.07 -6.03
N SER A 22 -8.08 -21.73 -7.29
CA SER A 22 -9.42 -21.90 -7.87
C SER A 22 -9.89 -23.36 -7.86
N VAL A 23 -8.97 -24.32 -7.93
CA VAL A 23 -9.28 -25.76 -7.94
C VAL A 23 -9.17 -26.37 -6.54
N ILE A 24 -8.18 -25.97 -5.75
CA ILE A 24 -7.86 -26.63 -4.46
C ILE A 24 -8.65 -26.05 -3.29
N ALA A 25 -8.99 -24.76 -3.33
CA ALA A 25 -9.66 -24.09 -2.20
C ALA A 25 -11.13 -23.85 -2.49
N ASP A 26 -12.01 -24.50 -1.72
CA ASP A 26 -13.46 -24.55 -1.93
C ASP A 26 -14.13 -23.17 -2.04
N ASN A 27 -13.61 -22.15 -1.36
CA ASN A 27 -14.17 -20.80 -1.32
C ASN A 27 -13.34 -19.76 -2.08
N PHE A 28 -12.36 -20.15 -2.90
CA PHE A 28 -11.46 -19.19 -3.52
C PHE A 28 -12.17 -18.26 -4.52
N ILE A 29 -13.03 -18.81 -5.37
CA ILE A 29 -13.77 -18.07 -6.41
C ILE A 29 -15.06 -17.43 -5.85
N ASP A 30 -15.36 -17.63 -4.57
CA ASP A 30 -16.52 -16.99 -3.95
C ASP A 30 -16.42 -15.45 -4.11
N PRO A 31 -17.48 -14.76 -4.60
CA PRO A 31 -17.45 -13.32 -4.80
C PRO A 31 -17.04 -12.51 -3.57
N TYR A 32 -17.42 -12.95 -2.36
CA TYR A 32 -17.02 -12.32 -1.11
C TYR A 32 -15.53 -12.49 -0.84
N ASN A 33 -14.97 -13.67 -1.11
CA ASN A 33 -13.54 -13.92 -0.98
C ASN A 33 -12.74 -13.10 -2.00
N LEU A 34 -13.16 -13.11 -3.27
CA LEU A 34 -12.52 -12.31 -4.32
C LEU A 34 -12.57 -10.81 -4.01
N LEU A 35 -13.72 -10.29 -3.56
CA LEU A 35 -13.84 -8.90 -3.12
C LEU A 35 -12.93 -8.59 -1.92
N SER A 36 -12.77 -9.53 -0.99
CA SER A 36 -11.89 -9.34 0.17
C SER A 36 -10.42 -9.29 -0.25
N ILE A 37 -10.00 -10.19 -1.15
CA ILE A 37 -8.65 -10.17 -1.75
C ILE A 37 -8.44 -8.84 -2.49
N LEU A 38 -9.38 -8.42 -3.34
CA LEU A 38 -9.29 -7.16 -4.09
C LEU A 38 -9.20 -5.95 -3.17
N LYS A 39 -9.98 -5.91 -2.07
CA LYS A 39 -9.88 -4.84 -1.06
C LYS A 39 -8.49 -4.80 -0.42
N HIS A 40 -7.93 -5.96 -0.08
CA HIS A 40 -6.60 -6.05 0.51
C HIS A 40 -5.50 -5.58 -0.45
N VAL A 41 -5.57 -6.02 -1.72
CA VAL A 41 -4.62 -5.61 -2.77
C VAL A 41 -4.79 -4.13 -3.15
N SER A 42 -6.01 -3.58 -3.10
CA SER A 42 -6.25 -2.17 -3.40
C SER A 42 -5.46 -1.24 -2.47
N PHE A 43 -5.41 -1.56 -1.18
CA PHE A 43 -4.61 -0.81 -0.20
C PHE A 43 -3.12 -0.79 -0.58
N LEU A 44 -2.55 -1.97 -0.86
CA LEU A 44 -1.14 -2.09 -1.27
C LEU A 44 -0.86 -1.36 -2.59
N THR A 45 -1.79 -1.42 -3.53
CA THR A 45 -1.66 -0.78 -4.85
C THR A 45 -1.65 0.74 -4.74
N ILE A 46 -2.51 1.32 -3.90
CA ILE A 46 -2.54 2.78 -3.67
C ILE A 46 -1.19 3.26 -3.10
N ILE A 47 -0.63 2.53 -2.13
CA ILE A 47 0.68 2.85 -1.55
C ILE A 47 1.78 2.72 -2.61
N ALA A 48 1.78 1.62 -3.37
CA ALA A 48 2.77 1.37 -4.42
C ALA A 48 2.75 2.45 -5.51
N LEU A 49 1.57 2.97 -5.88
CA LEU A 49 1.44 4.09 -6.83
C LEU A 49 2.11 5.35 -6.30
N GLY A 50 1.90 5.68 -5.02
CA GLY A 50 2.58 6.80 -4.35
C GLY A 50 4.09 6.60 -4.31
N PHE A 51 4.55 5.42 -3.90
CA PHE A 51 5.97 5.06 -3.85
C PHE A 51 6.65 5.14 -5.23
N THR A 52 5.93 4.80 -6.31
CA THR A 52 6.46 4.88 -7.68
C THR A 52 6.89 6.30 -8.05
N LEU A 53 6.16 7.33 -7.57
CA LEU A 53 6.53 8.73 -7.79
C LEU A 53 7.82 9.11 -7.03
N ALA A 54 7.97 8.65 -5.79
CA ALA A 54 9.18 8.86 -5.00
C ALA A 54 10.38 8.16 -5.64
N LEU A 55 10.19 6.91 -6.07
CA LEU A 55 11.22 6.13 -6.76
C LEU A 55 11.65 6.79 -8.08
N ALA A 56 10.70 7.33 -8.85
CA ALA A 56 11.00 8.07 -10.08
C ALA A 56 11.82 9.34 -9.82
N ALA A 57 11.69 9.94 -8.64
CA ALA A 57 12.52 11.06 -8.18
C ALA A 57 13.91 10.62 -7.67
N GLY A 58 14.21 9.31 -7.66
CA GLY A 58 15.47 8.76 -7.16
C GLY A 58 15.51 8.54 -5.64
N GLU A 59 14.37 8.68 -4.96
CA GLU A 59 14.26 8.49 -3.52
C GLU A 59 13.70 7.10 -3.18
N LEU A 60 14.23 6.47 -2.15
CA LEU A 60 13.74 5.21 -1.60
C LEU A 60 13.10 5.50 -0.25
N ASP A 61 11.86 5.98 -0.27
CA ASP A 61 11.08 6.27 0.94
C ASP A 61 10.54 4.97 1.55
N LEU A 62 11.18 4.52 2.63
CA LEU A 62 10.75 3.35 3.41
C LEU A 62 9.66 3.70 4.44
N SER A 63 9.49 4.98 4.78
CA SER A 63 8.50 5.41 5.76
C SER A 63 7.06 5.28 5.28
N ILE A 64 6.82 5.15 3.98
CA ILE A 64 5.47 5.12 3.42
C ILE A 64 4.58 4.02 4.04
N ALA A 65 5.16 2.88 4.43
CA ALA A 65 4.47 1.81 5.16
C ALA A 65 4.11 2.21 6.60
N HIS A 66 5.01 2.91 7.29
CA HIS A 66 4.80 3.43 8.64
C HIS A 66 3.75 4.55 8.65
N VAL A 67 3.78 5.47 7.68
CA VAL A 67 2.79 6.54 7.52
C VAL A 67 1.41 5.97 7.23
N ALA A 68 1.32 4.97 6.34
CA ALA A 68 0.06 4.28 6.08
C ALA A 68 -0.48 3.55 7.31
N SER A 69 0.41 2.95 8.12
CA SER A 69 0.05 2.30 9.37
C SER A 69 -0.46 3.31 10.41
N LEU A 70 0.20 4.46 10.55
CA LEU A 70 -0.25 5.55 11.44
C LEU A 70 -1.63 6.07 11.02
N ALA A 71 -1.82 6.38 9.73
CA ALA A 71 -3.10 6.81 9.20
C ALA A 71 -4.21 5.79 9.49
N SER A 72 -3.91 4.49 9.29
CA SER A 72 -4.83 3.39 9.58
C SER A 72 -5.21 3.33 11.06
N VAL A 73 -4.23 3.46 11.98
CA VAL A 73 -4.47 3.45 13.42
C VAL A 73 -5.29 4.68 13.84
N CYS A 74 -5.01 5.87 13.31
CA CYS A 74 -5.80 7.08 13.58
C CYS A 74 -7.26 6.91 13.16
N THR A 75 -7.50 6.42 11.94
CA THR A 75 -8.85 6.16 11.43
C THR A 75 -9.56 5.08 12.25
N ALA A 76 -8.89 3.95 12.52
CA ALA A 76 -9.46 2.86 13.29
C ALA A 76 -9.83 3.31 14.71
N SER A 77 -8.94 4.03 15.40
CA SER A 77 -9.16 4.51 16.77
C SER A 77 -10.41 5.37 16.89
N LEU A 78 -10.65 6.27 15.93
CA LEU A 78 -11.85 7.12 15.92
C LEU A 78 -13.12 6.33 15.59
N LEU A 79 -13.05 5.37 14.67
CA LEU A 79 -14.18 4.48 14.40
C LEU A 79 -14.56 3.64 15.62
N PHE A 80 -13.58 3.04 16.30
CA PHE A 80 -13.80 2.27 17.53
C PHE A 80 -14.28 3.16 18.69
N GLY A 81 -13.89 4.43 18.71
CA GLY A 81 -14.39 5.44 19.65
C GLY A 81 -15.82 5.92 19.38
N GLY A 82 -16.50 5.41 18.33
CA GLY A 82 -17.87 5.78 17.98
C GLY A 82 -18.01 7.13 17.27
N TYR A 83 -16.90 7.71 16.80
CA TYR A 83 -16.94 8.97 16.05
C TYR A 83 -17.52 8.76 14.64
N PRO A 84 -18.12 9.81 14.04
CA PRO A 84 -18.58 9.79 12.66
C PRO A 84 -17.48 9.35 11.67
N VAL A 85 -17.86 8.52 10.70
CA VAL A 85 -16.94 7.97 9.67
C VAL A 85 -16.16 9.08 8.96
N ILE A 86 -16.80 10.21 8.67
CA ILE A 86 -16.15 11.33 7.99
C ILE A 86 -14.98 11.93 8.80
N LEU A 87 -15.11 11.98 10.13
CA LEU A 87 -14.06 12.47 11.03
C LEU A 87 -12.90 11.47 11.11
N ALA A 88 -13.21 10.17 11.16
CA ALA A 88 -12.20 9.12 11.15
C ALA A 88 -11.36 9.10 9.86
N ILE A 89 -12.02 9.30 8.71
CA ILE A 89 -11.34 9.44 7.41
C ILE A 89 -10.47 10.70 7.40
N ALA A 90 -11.02 11.85 7.82
CA ALA A 90 -10.29 13.11 7.84
C ALA A 90 -9.03 13.03 8.72
N ALA A 91 -9.12 12.39 9.89
CA ALA A 91 -7.98 12.24 10.79
C ALA A 91 -6.84 11.42 10.18
N GLY A 92 -7.15 10.30 9.49
CA GLY A 92 -6.14 9.49 8.81
C GLY A 92 -5.49 10.23 7.63
N LEU A 93 -6.29 10.98 6.87
CA LEU A 93 -5.77 11.81 5.78
C LEU A 93 -4.85 12.93 6.28
N ILE A 94 -5.26 13.62 7.35
CA ILE A 94 -4.49 14.72 7.94
C ILE A 94 -3.18 14.19 8.56
N SER A 95 -3.21 13.06 9.27
CA SER A 95 -2.00 12.49 9.87
C SER A 95 -1.03 12.02 8.78
N GLY A 96 -1.52 11.33 7.75
CA GLY A 96 -0.72 10.90 6.61
C GLY A 96 -0.11 12.08 5.84
N LEU A 97 -0.90 13.10 5.53
CA LEU A 97 -0.44 14.31 4.86
C LEU A 97 0.58 15.08 5.69
N GLY A 98 0.34 15.22 7.00
CA GLY A 98 1.24 15.93 7.91
C GLY A 98 2.62 15.29 7.96
N ILE A 99 2.69 13.97 8.19
CA ILE A 99 3.97 13.26 8.21
C ILE A 99 4.62 13.24 6.83
N GLY A 100 3.84 13.06 5.75
CA GLY A 100 4.36 13.11 4.39
C GLY A 100 5.02 14.45 4.04
N ILE A 101 4.42 15.57 4.47
CA ILE A 101 5.01 16.90 4.31
C ILE A 101 6.32 17.02 5.10
N ILE A 102 6.36 16.54 6.34
CA ILE A 102 7.56 16.57 7.17
C ILE A 102 8.69 15.78 6.50
N ASN A 103 8.42 14.54 6.07
CA ASN A 103 9.40 13.69 5.39
C ASN A 103 9.89 14.33 4.08
N GLY A 104 8.96 14.85 3.28
CA GLY A 104 9.29 15.57 2.04
C GLY A 104 10.14 16.82 2.27
N LEU A 105 9.89 17.58 3.34
CA LEU A 105 10.70 18.75 3.70
C LEU A 105 12.11 18.35 4.16
N ILE A 106 12.25 17.29 4.95
CA ILE A 106 13.56 16.78 5.38
C ILE A 106 14.41 16.41 4.16
N VAL A 107 13.84 15.66 3.23
CA VAL A 107 14.56 15.22 2.02
C VAL A 107 14.87 16.42 1.11
N THR A 108 13.90 17.28 0.81
CA THR A 108 14.08 18.36 -0.17
C THR A 108 14.86 19.57 0.36
N ARG A 109 14.67 19.97 1.63
CA ARG A 109 15.30 21.17 2.21
C ARG A 109 16.57 20.86 2.99
N LEU A 110 16.56 19.81 3.80
CA LEU A 110 17.74 19.42 4.59
C LEU A 110 18.71 18.55 3.79
N ARG A 111 18.31 18.07 2.60
CA ARG A 111 19.13 17.25 1.70
C ARG A 111 19.66 15.98 2.38
N ILE A 112 18.88 15.47 3.33
CA ILE A 112 19.16 14.18 3.96
C ILE A 112 18.52 13.11 3.08
N PRO A 113 19.28 12.10 2.62
CA PRO A 113 18.73 11.01 1.80
C PRO A 113 17.52 10.36 2.48
N SER A 114 16.44 10.06 1.73
CA SER A 114 15.22 9.47 2.30
C SER A 114 15.52 8.22 3.12
N LEU A 115 16.41 7.36 2.61
CA LEU A 115 16.79 6.09 3.26
C LEU A 115 17.28 6.24 4.71
N ILE A 116 17.86 7.39 5.06
CA ILE A 116 18.38 7.68 6.41
C ILE A 116 17.37 8.49 7.22
N ALA A 117 16.68 9.43 6.56
CA ALA A 117 15.74 10.35 7.19
C ALA A 117 14.42 9.69 7.60
N THR A 118 13.99 8.64 6.89
CA THR A 118 12.61 8.11 6.91
C THR A 118 12.60 6.60 7.07
#